data_AF-A0A1V5H4U1-F1
#
_entry.id   AF-A0A1V5H4U1-F1
#
_cell.length_a   1.000
_cell.length_b   1.000
_cell.length_c   1.000
_cell.angle_alpha   90.00
_cell.angle_beta   90.00
_cell.angle_gamma   90.00
#
_symmetry.space_group_name_H-M   'P 1'
#
loop_
_entity.id
_entity.type
_entity.pdbx_description
1 polymer ?
#
loop_
_entity_poly.entity_id
_entity_poly.type
_entity_poly.pdbx_seq_one_letter_code
_entity_poly.pdbx_strand_id
1 'polypeptide(L)'
;MQGGAAAPAVITEANRELVLDWGTAVPASPIRFTITLTVPADDVNPKTLLGRMDYQLVAAGPVLSEDMPDTVVHISRGSFDVDANGILNLNDLIYIFRWKILALTKGKLAQLIPAGFTPPITAAEIAANIDTLGDNADVDGNGILNLNDLIYVFRWRILALTKGKLNQLIPPGFTPPLTAEQIAANIDPYCP
;
A
#
# COMPACT_ATOMS: atom_id res chain seq x y z
N MET A 1 -23.84 19.26 -20.05
CA MET A 1 -24.24 17.92 -20.52
C MET A 1 -24.04 16.96 -19.35
N GLN A 2 -25.11 16.35 -18.84
CA GLN A 2 -25.04 15.36 -17.76
C GLN A 2 -24.40 14.08 -18.34
N GLY A 3 -23.26 13.66 -17.80
CA GLY A 3 -22.62 12.40 -18.18
C GLY A 3 -23.54 11.23 -17.86
N GLY A 4 -23.90 10.45 -18.87
CA GLY A 4 -24.77 9.28 -18.70
C GLY A 4 -23.98 8.14 -18.07
N ALA A 5 -24.29 7.80 -16.82
CA ALA A 5 -23.82 6.55 -16.24
C ALA A 5 -24.64 5.40 -16.85
N ALA A 6 -24.03 4.61 -17.73
CA ALA A 6 -24.62 3.39 -18.26
C ALA A 6 -23.71 2.20 -17.94
N ALA A 7 -24.26 1.14 -17.35
CA ALA A 7 -23.54 -0.10 -17.10
C ALA A 7 -23.43 -0.92 -18.40
N PRO A 8 -22.32 -1.66 -18.61
CA PRO A 8 -22.20 -2.56 -19.74
C PRO A 8 -23.23 -3.69 -19.65
N ALA A 9 -23.67 -4.18 -20.81
CA ALA A 9 -24.60 -5.30 -20.94
C ALA A 9 -23.93 -6.64 -20.57
N VAL A 10 -22.62 -6.75 -20.81
CA VAL A 10 -21.82 -7.94 -20.49
C VAL A 10 -20.52 -7.54 -19.84
N ILE A 11 -20.17 -8.26 -18.77
CA ILE A 11 -18.87 -8.22 -18.11
C ILE A 11 -18.35 -9.66 -18.10
N THR A 12 -17.19 -9.89 -18.72
CA THR A 12 -16.52 -11.20 -18.70
C THR A 12 -15.10 -11.04 -18.22
N GLU A 13 -14.68 -11.99 -17.38
CA GLU A 13 -13.29 -12.14 -16.94
C GLU A 13 -12.71 -13.38 -17.62
N ALA A 14 -11.73 -13.18 -18.49
CA ALA A 14 -10.96 -14.26 -19.09
C ALA A 14 -9.50 -13.82 -19.14
N ASN A 15 -8.56 -14.72 -18.79
CA ASN A 15 -7.13 -14.45 -18.91
C ASN A 15 -6.63 -13.16 -18.23
N ARG A 16 -7.27 -12.72 -17.13
CA ARG A 16 -6.99 -11.46 -16.41
C ARG A 16 -7.31 -10.19 -17.20
N GLU A 17 -8.14 -10.31 -18.23
CA GLU A 17 -8.71 -9.20 -18.97
C GLU A 17 -10.16 -8.98 -18.52
N LEU A 18 -10.52 -7.70 -18.33
CA LEU A 18 -11.89 -7.26 -18.07
C LEU A 18 -12.47 -6.69 -19.37
N VAL A 19 -13.41 -7.41 -19.97
CA VAL A 19 -14.10 -6.94 -21.18
C VAL A 19 -15.45 -6.34 -20.77
N LEU A 20 -15.68 -5.09 -21.18
CA LEU A 20 -16.93 -4.36 -20.97
C LEU A 20 -17.61 -4.12 -22.32
N ASP A 21 -18.81 -4.67 -22.51
CA ASP A 21 -19.56 -4.55 -23.76
C ASP A 21 -20.89 -3.81 -23.54
N TRP A 22 -21.11 -2.69 -24.23
CA TRP A 22 -22.36 -1.91 -24.23
C TRP A 22 -23.26 -2.20 -25.43
N GLY A 23 -22.92 -3.18 -26.27
CA GLY A 23 -23.63 -3.51 -27.49
C GLY A 23 -23.62 -2.35 -28.49
N THR A 24 -24.80 -1.81 -28.81
CA THR A 24 -24.97 -0.77 -29.84
C THR A 24 -24.90 0.67 -29.32
N ALA A 25 -24.78 0.88 -28.00
CA ALA A 25 -24.86 2.21 -27.40
C ALA A 25 -23.86 2.41 -26.26
N VAL A 26 -22.67 2.91 -26.60
CA VAL A 26 -21.65 3.32 -25.62
C VAL A 26 -22.02 4.69 -25.02
N PRO A 27 -21.91 4.88 -23.69
CA PRO A 27 -22.19 6.18 -23.06
C PRO A 27 -21.24 7.28 -23.55
N ALA A 28 -21.73 8.52 -23.55
CA ALA A 28 -20.95 9.69 -23.94
C ALA A 28 -19.78 9.93 -22.97
N SER A 29 -18.61 10.32 -23.52
CA SER A 29 -17.39 10.62 -22.77
C SER A 29 -17.59 11.71 -21.70
N PRO A 30 -16.92 11.61 -20.53
CA PRO A 30 -15.96 10.57 -20.14
C PRO A 30 -16.63 9.32 -19.57
N ILE A 31 -16.15 8.15 -19.96
CA ILE A 31 -16.51 6.86 -19.32
C ILE A 31 -15.62 6.69 -18.09
N ARG A 32 -16.23 6.41 -16.94
CA ARG A 32 -15.51 6.15 -15.68
C ARG A 32 -15.77 4.71 -15.24
N PHE A 33 -14.71 4.03 -14.84
CA PHE A 33 -14.74 2.67 -14.29
C PHE A 33 -14.02 2.68 -12.94
N THR A 34 -14.54 1.90 -12.00
CA THR A 34 -13.89 1.62 -10.72
C THR A 34 -13.56 0.15 -10.70
N ILE A 35 -12.27 -0.19 -10.60
CA ILE A 35 -11.82 -1.56 -10.42
C ILE A 35 -11.38 -1.69 -8.96
N THR A 36 -12.07 -2.56 -8.22
CA THR A 36 -11.65 -2.93 -6.86
C THR A 36 -10.87 -4.23 -6.95
N LEU A 37 -9.62 -4.19 -6.51
CA LEU A 37 -8.76 -5.37 -6.45
C LEU A 37 -8.60 -5.78 -4.99
N THR A 38 -8.92 -7.03 -4.70
CA THR A 38 -8.70 -7.61 -3.38
C THR A 38 -7.41 -8.41 -3.43
N VAL A 39 -6.36 -7.90 -2.79
CA VAL A 39 -5.13 -8.66 -2.57
C VAL A 39 -5.34 -9.51 -1.31
N PRO A 40 -5.16 -10.85 -1.38
CA PRO A 40 -5.20 -11.69 -0.19
C PRO A 40 -4.19 -11.22 0.86
N ALA A 41 -4.59 -11.23 2.14
CA ALA A 41 -3.75 -10.73 3.24
C ALA A 41 -2.39 -11.48 3.35
N ASP A 42 -2.32 -12.70 2.83
CA ASP A 42 -1.16 -13.57 2.79
C ASP A 42 -0.22 -13.36 1.58
N ASP A 43 -0.58 -12.54 0.58
CA ASP A 43 0.26 -12.31 -0.60
C ASP A 43 1.32 -11.23 -0.35
N VAL A 44 2.48 -11.64 0.16
CA VAL A 44 3.60 -10.77 0.62
C VAL A 44 4.37 -10.05 -0.48
N ASN A 45 4.08 -10.29 -1.76
CA ASN A 45 4.84 -9.69 -2.86
C ASN A 45 4.16 -8.42 -3.41
N PRO A 46 4.88 -7.29 -3.57
CA PRO A 46 4.34 -6.12 -4.26
C PRO A 46 3.88 -6.54 -5.66
N LYS A 47 2.64 -6.17 -6.01
CA LYS A 47 2.05 -6.49 -7.32
C LYS A 47 2.05 -5.24 -8.16
N THR A 48 2.67 -5.35 -9.34
CA THR A 48 2.45 -4.37 -10.39
C THR A 48 1.19 -4.79 -11.13
N LEU A 49 0.20 -3.91 -11.18
CA LEU A 49 -0.96 -4.09 -12.03
C LEU A 49 -0.76 -3.24 -13.26
N LEU A 50 -0.82 -3.89 -14.41
CA LEU A 50 -0.83 -3.22 -15.69
C LEU A 50 -2.29 -3.12 -16.10
N GLY A 51 -2.83 -1.91 -16.11
CA GLY A 51 -4.12 -1.63 -16.70
C GLY A 51 -3.92 -1.13 -18.11
N ARG A 52 -4.31 -1.93 -19.10
CA ARG A 52 -4.48 -1.46 -20.49
C ARG A 52 -5.97 -1.26 -20.74
N MET A 53 -6.34 -0.06 -21.19
CA MET A 53 -7.69 0.24 -21.61
C MET A 53 -7.70 0.48 -23.12
N ASP A 54 -8.12 -0.54 -23.86
CA ASP A 54 -8.46 -0.40 -25.27
C ASP A 54 -9.96 -0.11 -25.39
N TYR A 55 -10.35 0.89 -26.16
CA TYR A 55 -11.76 1.13 -26.49
C TYR A 55 -11.95 1.14 -28.01
N GLN A 56 -12.99 0.46 -28.49
CA GLN A 56 -13.38 0.48 -29.89
C GLN A 56 -14.80 1.01 -30.02
N LEU A 57 -14.96 2.20 -30.61
CA LEU A 57 -16.28 2.72 -30.94
C LEU A 57 -16.74 2.10 -32.27
N VAL A 58 -17.63 1.11 -32.22
CA VAL A 58 -18.24 0.52 -33.42
C VAL A 58 -19.46 1.36 -33.84
N ALA A 59 -19.20 2.55 -34.38
CA ALA A 59 -20.16 3.23 -35.25
C ALA A 59 -19.78 2.94 -36.71
N ALA A 60 -20.71 3.06 -37.65
CA ALA A 60 -20.45 2.93 -39.10
C ALA A 60 -19.57 4.10 -39.63
N GLY A 61 -18.34 4.21 -39.13
CA GLY A 61 -17.38 5.28 -39.36
C GLY A 61 -15.95 4.85 -39.00
N PRO A 62 -14.93 5.70 -39.22
CA PRO A 62 -13.53 5.32 -39.13
C PRO A 62 -13.17 4.86 -37.72
N VAL A 63 -12.39 3.78 -37.65
CA VAL A 63 -11.78 3.28 -36.42
C VAL A 63 -10.93 4.40 -35.82
N LEU A 64 -11.31 4.89 -34.65
CA LEU A 64 -10.43 5.70 -33.81
C LEU A 64 -9.71 4.73 -32.89
N SER A 65 -8.43 4.46 -33.16
CA SER A 65 -7.53 3.85 -32.17
C SER A 65 -6.75 4.98 -31.51
N GLU A 66 -7.17 5.41 -30.33
CA GLU A 66 -6.24 6.10 -29.43
C GLU A 66 -5.61 5.02 -28.56
N ASP A 67 -4.33 4.75 -28.79
CA ASP A 67 -3.50 4.05 -27.82
C ASP A 67 -3.46 4.92 -26.57
N MET A 68 -4.29 4.60 -25.58
CA MET A 68 -4.12 5.18 -24.26
C MET A 68 -2.82 4.63 -23.67
N PRO A 69 -1.96 5.48 -23.07
CA PRO A 69 -0.73 5.00 -22.45
C PRO A 69 -1.09 3.97 -21.37
N ASP A 70 -0.39 2.85 -21.38
CA ASP A 70 -0.51 1.82 -20.32
C ASP A 70 -0.46 2.51 -18.95
N THR A 71 -1.54 2.38 -18.18
CA THR A 71 -1.58 2.92 -16.83
C THR A 71 -1.07 1.85 -15.88
N VAL A 72 0.17 2.00 -15.45
CA VAL A 72 0.76 1.14 -14.42
C VAL A 72 0.23 1.58 -13.06
N VAL A 73 -0.58 0.74 -12.42
CA VAL A 73 -1.01 0.93 -11.03
C VAL A 73 -0.12 0.08 -10.15
N HIS A 74 0.72 0.74 -9.35
CA HIS A 74 1.51 0.07 -8.32
C HIS A 74 0.67 -0.06 -7.05
N ILE A 75 0.34 -1.29 -6.65
CA ILE A 75 -0.19 -1.55 -5.31
C ILE A 75 1.00 -1.94 -4.44
N SER A 76 1.42 -1.02 -3.56
CA SER A 76 2.37 -1.31 -2.50
C SER A 76 1.61 -1.62 -1.21
N ARG A 77 2.16 -2.48 -0.36
CA ARG A 77 1.65 -2.73 1.00
C ARG A 77 1.98 -1.58 1.98
N GLY A 78 2.38 -0.41 1.47
CA GLY A 78 3.08 0.62 2.24
C GLY A 78 4.56 0.26 2.48
N SER A 79 5.32 1.21 3.00
CA SER A 79 6.73 1.00 3.40
C SER A 79 6.94 1.53 4.81
N PHE A 80 7.86 0.91 5.56
CA PHE A 80 8.31 1.46 6.83
C PHE A 80 9.13 2.75 6.67
N ASP A 81 9.67 3.06 5.48
CA ASP A 81 10.22 4.40 5.17
C ASP A 81 9.06 5.37 4.87
N VAL A 82 8.46 5.90 5.93
CA VAL A 82 7.19 6.65 5.85
C VAL A 82 7.42 8.12 5.54
N ASP A 83 8.62 8.63 5.79
CA ASP A 83 9.01 9.99 5.37
C ASP A 83 9.65 10.03 3.96
N ALA A 84 9.76 8.88 3.30
CA ALA A 84 10.26 8.72 1.93
C ALA A 84 11.66 9.32 1.73
N ASN A 85 12.52 9.23 2.75
CA ASN A 85 13.90 9.70 2.67
C ASN A 85 14.85 8.65 2.04
N GLY A 86 14.35 7.44 1.74
CA GLY A 86 15.08 6.32 1.17
C GLY A 86 15.81 5.45 2.19
N ILE A 87 15.64 5.72 3.49
CA ILE A 87 16.35 5.07 4.59
C ILE A 87 15.38 4.83 5.76
N LEU A 88 15.00 3.57 5.96
CA LEU A 88 14.32 3.16 7.20
C LEU A 88 15.22 3.42 8.41
N ASN A 89 14.80 4.33 9.27
CA ASN A 89 15.51 4.69 10.49
C ASN A 89 14.55 4.94 11.67
N LEU A 90 15.09 5.42 12.79
CA LEU A 90 14.30 5.59 14.01
C LEU A 90 13.21 6.66 13.86
N ASN A 91 13.40 7.66 13.00
CA ASN A 91 12.41 8.71 12.76
C ASN A 91 11.12 8.12 12.19
N ASP A 92 11.22 7.17 11.26
CA ASP A 92 10.08 6.47 10.70
C ASP A 92 9.24 5.77 11.77
N LEU A 93 9.91 5.01 12.64
CA LEU A 93 9.23 4.32 13.74
C LEU A 93 8.60 5.31 14.72
N ILE A 94 9.22 6.46 14.95
CA ILE A 94 8.65 7.54 15.75
C ILE A 94 7.38 8.10 15.09
N TYR A 95 7.38 8.32 13.77
CA TYR A 95 6.20 8.81 13.06
C TYR A 95 5.05 7.80 13.15
N ILE A 96 5.32 6.52 12.90
CA ILE A 96 4.33 5.43 13.03
C ILE A 96 3.80 5.35 14.47
N PHE A 97 4.70 5.37 15.46
CA PHE A 97 4.33 5.34 16.87
C PHE A 97 3.40 6.50 17.23
N ARG A 98 3.71 7.73 16.79
CA ARG A 98 2.88 8.91 17.11
C ARG A 98 1.53 8.88 16.39
N TRP A 99 1.51 8.44 15.13
CA TRP A 99 0.29 8.40 14.30
C TRP A 99 -0.67 7.28 14.68
N LYS A 100 -0.20 6.03 14.73
CA LYS A 100 -1.05 4.85 14.89
C LYS A 100 -1.19 4.38 16.34
N ILE A 101 -0.08 4.36 17.09
CA ILE A 101 -0.04 3.66 18.40
C ILE A 101 -0.40 4.60 19.54
N LEU A 102 0.33 5.71 19.66
CA LEU A 102 0.18 6.65 20.75
C LEU A 102 -1.11 7.49 20.61
N ALA A 103 -1.67 7.57 19.41
CA ALA A 103 -2.86 8.34 19.04
C ALA A 103 -2.83 9.82 19.47
N LEU A 104 -1.68 10.35 19.93
CA LEU A 104 -1.46 11.76 20.28
C LEU A 104 -1.83 12.70 19.13
N THR A 105 -1.76 12.19 17.90
CA THR A 105 -1.94 12.95 16.67
C THR A 105 -3.22 12.60 15.93
N LYS A 106 -4.11 11.77 16.50
CA LYS A 106 -5.39 11.41 15.86
C LYS A 106 -6.25 12.68 15.76
N GLY A 107 -6.30 13.26 14.55
CA GLY A 107 -6.90 14.58 14.28
C GLY A 107 -5.99 15.80 14.53
N LYS A 108 -4.71 15.60 14.89
CA LYS A 108 -3.71 16.66 15.11
C LYS A 108 -2.48 16.43 14.23
N LEU A 109 -2.66 16.56 12.92
CA LEU A 109 -1.59 16.40 11.93
C LEU A 109 -0.35 17.25 12.24
N ALA A 110 -0.55 18.47 12.76
CA ALA A 110 0.53 19.38 13.17
C ALA A 110 1.44 18.84 14.28
N GLN A 111 1.02 17.79 14.99
CA GLN A 111 1.80 17.16 16.06
C GLN A 111 2.51 15.88 15.64
N LEU A 112 2.34 15.43 14.39
CA LEU A 112 2.98 14.22 13.86
C LEU A 112 4.50 14.33 13.88
N ILE A 113 5.02 15.42 13.33
CA ILE A 113 6.45 15.67 13.24
C ILE A 113 6.95 16.22 14.60
N PRO A 114 7.93 15.58 15.26
CA PRO A 114 8.50 16.12 16.50
C PRO A 114 9.22 17.44 16.24
N ALA A 115 9.30 18.29 17.27
CA ALA A 115 10.09 19.52 17.18
C ALA A 115 11.56 19.17 16.88
N GLY A 116 12.15 19.88 15.90
CA GLY A 116 13.53 19.65 15.46
C GLY A 116 13.69 18.59 14.36
N PHE A 117 12.62 17.87 13.98
CA PHE A 117 12.66 16.96 12.84
C PHE A 117 12.30 17.73 11.57
N THR A 118 13.01 17.44 10.48
CA THR A 118 12.81 18.09 9.17
C THR A 118 12.74 17.02 8.07
N PRO A 119 11.63 16.27 8.00
CA PRO A 119 11.46 15.25 6.96
C PRO A 119 11.40 15.90 5.56
N PRO A 120 11.71 15.15 4.49
CA PRO A 120 11.73 15.69 3.13
C PRO A 120 10.32 15.91 2.54
N ILE A 121 9.29 15.31 3.16
CA ILE A 121 7.88 15.42 2.77
C ILE A 121 7.02 16.02 3.90
N THR A 122 5.80 16.41 3.57
CA THR A 122 4.88 17.04 4.53
C THR A 122 4.32 16.04 5.53
N ALA A 123 3.86 16.52 6.68
CA ALA A 123 3.15 15.68 7.67
C ALA A 123 1.93 14.96 7.06
N ALA A 124 1.22 15.59 6.11
CA ALA A 124 0.08 14.99 5.43
C ALA A 124 0.49 13.76 4.61
N GLU A 125 1.61 13.86 3.90
CA GLU A 125 2.15 12.76 3.11
C GLU A 125 2.68 11.63 4.02
N ILE A 126 3.38 11.96 5.12
CA ILE A 126 3.80 10.97 6.12
C ILE A 126 2.58 10.23 6.68
N ALA A 127 1.54 10.96 7.09
CA ALA A 127 0.31 10.35 7.60
C ALA A 127 -0.35 9.41 6.57
N ALA A 128 -0.42 9.83 5.31
CA ALA A 128 -0.94 9.00 4.22
C ALA A 128 -0.10 7.73 3.98
N ASN A 129 1.23 7.84 4.06
CA ASN A 129 2.14 6.70 3.97
C ASN A 129 1.92 5.71 5.13
N ILE A 130 1.77 6.21 6.36
CA ILE A 130 1.46 5.38 7.53
C ILE A 130 0.06 4.76 7.43
N ASP A 131 -0.91 5.47 6.87
CA ASP A 131 -2.24 4.91 6.64
C ASP A 131 -2.22 3.81 5.56
N THR A 132 -1.33 3.92 4.56
CA THR A 132 -1.12 2.90 3.53
C THR A 132 -0.46 1.62 4.08
N LEU A 133 0.42 1.74 5.09
CA LEU A 133 0.93 0.57 5.84
C LEU A 133 -0.22 -0.25 6.45
N GLY A 134 -1.28 0.42 6.92
CA GLY A 134 -2.45 -0.23 7.51
C GLY A 134 -2.12 -1.15 8.68
N ASP A 135 -2.91 -2.20 8.86
CA ASP A 135 -2.65 -3.27 9.83
C ASP A 135 -1.60 -4.28 9.30
N ASN A 136 -1.15 -4.14 8.06
CA ASN A 136 -0.15 -5.02 7.46
C ASN A 136 1.23 -4.92 8.15
N ALA A 137 1.41 -3.88 8.99
CA ALA A 137 2.56 -3.68 9.86
C ALA A 137 2.50 -4.46 11.19
N ASP A 138 1.46 -5.26 11.43
CA ASP A 138 1.42 -6.31 12.47
C ASP A 138 2.35 -7.47 12.06
N VAL A 139 3.61 -7.36 12.45
CA VAL A 139 4.66 -8.27 11.96
C VAL A 139 4.74 -9.54 12.80
N ASP A 140 4.22 -9.52 14.02
CA ASP A 140 4.18 -10.69 14.91
C ASP A 140 2.86 -11.47 14.89
N GLY A 141 1.88 -10.99 14.11
CA GLY A 141 0.63 -11.69 13.82
C GLY A 141 -0.32 -11.73 15.02
N ASN A 142 -0.22 -10.78 15.94
CA ASN A 142 -1.11 -10.69 17.11
C ASN A 142 -2.46 -10.02 16.79
N GLY A 143 -2.63 -9.51 15.57
CA GLY A 143 -3.83 -8.85 15.05
C GLY A 143 -3.86 -7.34 15.29
N ILE A 144 -2.82 -6.74 15.88
CA ILE A 144 -2.78 -5.32 16.26
C ILE A 144 -1.38 -4.75 16.08
N LEU A 145 -1.24 -3.73 15.23
CA LEU A 145 -0.05 -2.89 15.19
C LEU A 145 0.16 -2.19 16.55
N ASN A 146 1.21 -2.56 17.26
CA ASN A 146 1.56 -2.01 18.56
C ASN A 146 3.07 -1.80 18.71
N LEU A 147 3.50 -1.48 19.94
CA LEU A 147 4.91 -1.14 20.19
C LEU A 147 5.85 -2.33 19.95
N ASN A 148 5.38 -3.56 20.15
CA ASN A 148 6.17 -4.77 19.92
C ASN A 148 6.55 -4.90 18.45
N ASP A 149 5.64 -4.62 17.52
CA ASP A 149 5.91 -4.61 16.08
C ASP A 149 7.05 -3.67 15.73
N LEU A 150 7.00 -2.43 16.24
CA LEU A 150 8.07 -1.45 16.03
C LEU A 150 9.39 -1.89 16.67
N ILE A 151 9.36 -2.58 17.81
CA ILE A 151 10.56 -3.16 18.42
C ILE A 151 11.16 -4.24 17.52
N TYR A 152 10.36 -5.11 16.91
CA TYR A 152 10.86 -6.12 15.98
C TYR A 152 11.45 -5.49 14.72
N VAL A 153 10.79 -4.48 14.12
CA VAL A 153 11.33 -3.73 12.98
C VAL A 153 12.64 -3.04 13.35
N PHE A 154 12.67 -2.36 14.51
CA PHE A 154 13.88 -1.74 15.03
C PHE A 154 15.01 -2.76 15.17
N ARG A 155 14.76 -3.91 15.77
CA ARG A 155 15.78 -4.93 16.00
C ARG A 155 16.26 -5.61 14.70
N TRP A 156 15.34 -5.86 13.77
CA TRP A 156 15.63 -6.59 12.54
C TRP A 156 16.30 -5.73 11.47
N ARG A 157 15.89 -4.46 11.30
CA ARG A 157 16.34 -3.61 10.19
C ARG A 157 17.20 -2.43 10.62
N ILE A 158 16.89 -1.78 11.73
CA ILE A 158 17.61 -0.57 12.17
C ILE A 158 18.83 -0.92 13.03
N LEU A 159 18.65 -1.84 13.97
CA LEU A 159 19.70 -2.36 14.85
C LEU A 159 20.50 -3.49 14.18
N ALA A 160 20.12 -3.92 12.96
CA ALA A 160 20.70 -5.02 12.18
C ALA A 160 22.22 -4.98 12.00
N LEU A 161 22.87 -3.88 12.41
CA LEU A 161 24.29 -3.83 12.76
C LEU A 161 24.74 -4.90 13.80
N THR A 162 23.83 -5.66 14.43
CA THR A 162 24.17 -6.86 15.24
C THR A 162 23.92 -8.22 14.54
N LYS A 163 24.60 -8.46 13.42
CA LYS A 163 25.28 -9.75 13.11
C LYS A 163 24.44 -11.05 12.94
N GLY A 164 23.39 -11.11 12.11
CA GLY A 164 22.81 -12.41 11.69
C GLY A 164 22.27 -13.30 12.83
N LYS A 165 21.80 -12.68 13.92
CA LYS A 165 21.29 -13.36 15.11
C LYS A 165 19.77 -13.31 15.16
N LEU A 166 19.12 -14.11 14.32
CA LEU A 166 17.67 -14.29 14.33
C LEU A 166 17.15 -14.69 15.74
N ASN A 167 17.96 -15.44 16.48
CA ASN A 167 17.72 -15.81 17.89
C ASN A 167 17.72 -14.61 18.87
N GLN A 168 18.07 -13.40 18.43
CA GLN A 168 18.01 -12.18 19.21
C GLN A 168 16.92 -11.23 18.72
N LEU A 169 16.12 -11.59 17.70
CA LEU A 169 15.01 -10.77 17.24
C LEU A 169 13.95 -10.61 18.34
N ILE A 170 13.52 -11.74 18.91
CA ILE A 170 12.54 -11.76 20.01
C ILE A 170 13.22 -11.38 21.32
N PRO A 171 12.82 -10.28 22.00
CA PRO A 171 13.40 -9.92 23.28
C PRO A 171 13.11 -10.97 24.36
N PRO A 172 14.00 -11.14 25.36
CA PRO A 172 13.70 -11.97 26.52
C PRO A 172 12.39 -11.54 27.19
N GLY A 173 11.50 -12.51 27.45
CA GLY A 173 10.19 -12.27 28.06
C GLY A 173 9.07 -11.93 27.08
N PHE A 174 9.37 -11.78 25.78
CA PHE A 174 8.34 -11.66 24.74
C PHE A 174 7.95 -13.06 24.26
N THR A 175 6.64 -13.28 24.07
CA THR A 175 6.09 -14.54 23.56
C THR A 175 5.12 -14.25 22.40
N PRO A 176 5.64 -13.80 21.24
CA PRO A 176 4.79 -13.51 20.09
C PRO A 176 4.11 -14.79 19.54
N PRO A 177 2.99 -14.65 18.83
CA PRO A 177 2.34 -15.76 18.12
C PRO A 177 3.22 -16.42 17.06
N LEU A 178 4.09 -15.63 16.42
CA LEU A 178 4.97 -16.06 15.33
C LEU A 178 6.41 -16.31 15.78
N THR A 179 7.10 -17.19 15.05
CA THR A 179 8.54 -17.43 15.21
C THR A 179 9.38 -16.24 14.73
N ALA A 180 10.65 -16.18 15.14
CA ALA A 180 11.55 -15.12 14.70
C ALA A 180 11.71 -15.11 13.17
N GLU A 181 11.78 -16.29 12.55
CA GLU A 181 11.84 -16.48 11.10
C GLU A 181 10.62 -15.86 10.41
N GLN A 182 9.42 -16.12 10.94
CA GLN A 182 8.18 -15.59 10.39
C GLN A 182 8.07 -14.08 10.58
N ILE A 183 8.47 -13.56 11.75
CA ILE A 183 8.49 -12.11 12.01
C ILE A 183 9.46 -11.40 11.04
N ALA A 184 10.67 -11.94 10.85
CA ALA A 184 11.64 -11.39 9.91
C ALA A 184 11.08 -11.38 8.47
N ALA A 185 10.48 -12.50 8.03
CA ALA A 185 9.84 -12.60 6.72
C ALA A 185 8.65 -11.64 6.55
N ASN A 186 7.95 -11.32 7.63
CA ASN A 186 6.90 -10.31 7.62
C ASN A 186 7.45 -8.89 7.56
N ILE A 187 8.65 -8.60 8.10
CA ILE A 187 9.24 -7.25 8.04
C ILE A 187 9.84 -6.96 6.66
N ASP A 188 10.54 -7.93 6.07
CA ASP A 188 11.36 -7.71 4.87
C ASP A 188 10.63 -7.03 3.70
N PRO A 189 9.38 -7.38 3.35
CA PRO A 189 8.65 -6.77 2.23
C PRO A 189 8.38 -5.26 2.36
N TYR A 190 8.43 -4.70 3.57
CA TYR A 190 8.14 -3.28 3.84
C TYR A 190 9.40 -2.40 3.84
N CYS A 191 10.57 -3.00 3.70
CA CYS A 191 11.86 -2.33 3.82
C CYS A 191 12.62 -2.47 2.49
N PRO A 192 12.59 -1.43 1.64
CA PRO A 192 13.34 -1.40 0.39
C PRO A 192 14.86 -1.42 0.60
#